data_AF-A0A1I5SIP6-F1
#
_entry.id   AF-A0A1I5SIP6-F1
#
_cell.length_a   1.000
_cell.length_b   1.000
_cell.length_c   1.000
_cell.angle_alpha   90.00
_cell.angle_beta   90.00
_cell.angle_gamma   90.00
#
_symmetry.space_group_name_H-M   'P 1'
#
loop_
_entity.id
_entity.type
_entity.pdbx_description
1 polymer ?
#
loop_
_entity_poly.entity_id
_entity_poly.type
_entity_poly.pdbx_seq_one_letter_code
_entity_poly.pdbx_strand_id
1 'polypeptide(L)'
;MAFNDKLSVARQATSRFFRRLFFGIIILSVLGLILSYVLTKISYSEGERAGTVSKFSKRGYFIKTYEGELNVGAQGQVGNMQNNLWDFTVADADADVAKVLQDALLTGKRIRVHYEQRYLKFSWMGDTEYFVTKVDEAP
;
A
#
# COMPACT_ATOMS: atom_id res chain seq x y z
N MET A 1 -60.42 12.20 -13.71
CA MET A 1 -59.77 10.99 -13.15
C MET A 1 -58.61 10.50 -14.02
N ALA A 2 -58.81 10.24 -15.32
CA ALA A 2 -57.77 9.66 -16.20
C ALA A 2 -56.42 10.41 -16.30
N PHE A 3 -56.38 11.74 -16.17
CA PHE A 3 -55.12 12.50 -16.24
C PHE A 3 -54.23 12.29 -14.99
N ASN A 4 -54.84 12.25 -13.80
CA ASN A 4 -54.12 12.07 -12.54
C ASN A 4 -53.57 10.63 -12.41
N ASP A 5 -54.32 9.64 -12.92
CA ASP A 5 -53.86 8.25 -12.98
C ASP A 5 -52.65 8.12 -13.90
N LYS A 6 -52.69 8.70 -15.11
CA LYS A 6 -51.53 8.71 -16.02
C LYS A 6 -50.31 9.41 -15.41
N LEU A 7 -50.52 10.51 -14.68
CA LEU A 7 -49.44 11.25 -14.01
C LEU A 7 -48.83 10.46 -12.84
N SER A 8 -49.65 9.73 -12.09
CA SER A 8 -49.20 8.89 -10.97
C SER A 8 -48.40 7.66 -11.45
N VAL A 9 -48.84 7.02 -12.54
CA VAL A 9 -48.15 5.89 -13.16
C VAL A 9 -46.80 6.32 -13.74
N ALA A 10 -46.75 7.48 -14.41
CA ALA A 10 -45.50 8.06 -14.90
C ALA A 10 -44.52 8.35 -13.75
N ARG A 11 -44.97 9.01 -12.68
CA ARG A 11 -44.14 9.26 -11.49
C ARG A 11 -43.64 7.99 -10.83
N GLN A 12 -44.48 6.95 -10.75
CA GLN A 12 -44.11 5.67 -10.15
C GLN A 12 -43.13 4.88 -11.04
N ALA A 13 -43.25 4.98 -12.37
CA ALA A 13 -42.30 4.38 -13.30
C ALA A 13 -40.93 5.08 -13.22
N THR A 14 -40.93 6.41 -13.19
CA THR A 14 -39.71 7.23 -13.05
C THR A 14 -39.00 6.96 -11.72
N SER A 15 -39.72 6.89 -10.59
CA SER A 15 -39.11 6.62 -9.28
C SER A 15 -38.54 5.19 -9.18
N ARG A 16 -39.20 4.19 -9.79
CA ARG A 16 -38.66 2.83 -9.91
C ARG A 16 -37.38 2.79 -10.75
N PHE A 17 -37.32 3.57 -11.84
CA PHE A 17 -36.12 3.69 -12.67
C PHE A 17 -34.95 4.30 -11.90
N PHE A 18 -35.14 5.48 -11.28
CA PHE A 18 -34.10 6.12 -10.47
C PHE A 18 -33.67 5.26 -9.28
N ARG A 19 -34.58 4.52 -8.65
CA ARG A 19 -34.23 3.59 -7.58
C ARG A 19 -33.35 2.44 -8.09
N ARG A 20 -33.68 1.84 -9.24
CA ARG A 20 -32.85 0.80 -9.87
C ARG A 20 -31.49 1.35 -10.28
N LEU A 21 -31.44 2.55 -10.84
CA LEU A 21 -30.21 3.23 -11.21
C LEU A 21 -29.33 3.50 -9.99
N PHE A 22 -29.92 4.03 -8.91
CA PHE A 22 -29.22 4.27 -7.65
C PHE A 22 -28.62 2.99 -7.06
N PHE A 23 -29.41 1.91 -6.96
CA PHE A 23 -28.88 0.61 -6.51
C PHE A 23 -27.82 0.05 -7.46
N GLY A 24 -27.99 0.20 -8.78
CA GLY A 24 -27.00 -0.22 -9.77
C GLY A 24 -25.67 0.51 -9.60
N ILE A 25 -25.70 1.83 -9.39
CA ILE A 25 -24.52 2.65 -9.12
C ILE A 25 -23.85 2.20 -7.82
N ILE A 26 -24.62 2.00 -6.74
CA ILE A 26 -24.07 1.52 -5.46
C ILE A 26 -23.35 0.18 -5.65
N ILE A 27 -23.97 -0.79 -6.33
CA ILE A 27 -23.37 -2.11 -6.57
C ILE A 27 -22.07 -1.96 -7.36
N LEU A 28 -22.07 -1.17 -8.43
CA LEU A 28 -20.87 -0.91 -9.23
C LEU A 28 -19.77 -0.22 -8.41
N SER A 29 -20.12 0.74 -7.55
CA SER A 29 -19.17 1.41 -6.66
C SER A 29 -18.56 0.42 -5.66
N VAL A 30 -19.36 -0.44 -5.04
CA VAL A 30 -18.87 -1.46 -4.11
C VAL A 30 -17.94 -2.45 -4.82
N LEU A 31 -18.31 -2.92 -6.00
CA LEU A 31 -17.46 -3.80 -6.81
C LEU A 31 -16.15 -3.11 -7.20
N GLY A 32 -16.20 -1.83 -7.57
CA GLY A 32 -15.01 -1.03 -7.87
C GLY A 32 -14.08 -0.87 -6.67
N LEU A 33 -14.63 -0.63 -5.47
CA LEU A 33 -13.86 -0.56 -4.22
C LEU A 33 -13.20 -1.91 -3.90
N ILE A 34 -13.93 -3.03 -4.04
CA ILE A 34 -13.38 -4.36 -3.80
C ILE A 34 -12.26 -4.66 -4.81
N LEU A 35 -12.50 -4.41 -6.10
CA LEU A 35 -11.51 -4.65 -7.15
C LEU A 35 -10.25 -3.82 -6.92
N SER A 36 -10.40 -2.52 -6.65
CA SER A 36 -9.26 -1.64 -6.36
C SER A 36 -8.47 -2.09 -5.15
N TYR A 37 -9.13 -2.58 -4.09
CA TYR A 37 -8.46 -3.16 -2.93
C TYR A 37 -7.68 -4.44 -3.26
N VAL A 38 -8.23 -5.33 -4.09
CA VAL A 38 -7.53 -6.55 -4.53
C VAL A 38 -6.29 -6.19 -5.35
N LEU A 39 -6.39 -5.19 -6.22
CA LEU A 39 -5.25 -4.75 -7.04
C LEU A 39 -4.09 -4.19 -6.21
N THR A 40 -4.33 -3.64 -5.01
CA THR A 40 -3.24 -3.21 -4.11
C THR A 40 -2.53 -4.37 -3.42
N LYS A 41 -2.99 -5.60 -3.59
CA LYS A 41 -2.33 -6.81 -3.05
C LYS A 41 -1.47 -7.53 -4.08
N ILE A 42 -1.52 -7.11 -5.35
CA ILE A 42 -0.75 -7.74 -6.42
C ILE A 42 0.65 -7.13 -6.45
N SER A 43 1.66 -7.97 -6.17
CA SER A 43 3.06 -7.68 -6.45
C SER A 43 3.30 -7.80 -7.96
N TYR A 44 3.98 -6.81 -8.54
CA TYR A 44 4.44 -6.89 -9.93
C TYR A 44 5.91 -7.29 -10.04
N SER A 45 6.70 -6.94 -9.02
CA SER A 45 8.12 -7.25 -8.97
C SER A 45 8.51 -7.69 -7.56
N GLU A 46 9.47 -8.60 -7.48
CA GLU A 46 10.03 -9.11 -6.24
C GLU A 46 11.55 -8.96 -6.31
N GLY A 47 12.20 -8.67 -5.18
CA GLY A 47 13.64 -8.49 -5.16
C GLY A 47 14.23 -8.46 -3.76
N GLU A 48 15.56 -8.39 -3.72
CA GLU A 48 16.35 -8.36 -2.50
C GLU A 48 17.27 -7.14 -2.47
N ARG A 49 17.47 -6.54 -1.29
CA ARG A 49 18.49 -5.52 -1.05
C ARG A 49 19.21 -5.80 0.25
N ALA A 50 20.52 -5.54 0.27
CA ALA A 50 21.34 -5.73 1.46
C ALA A 50 21.89 -4.40 1.96
N GLY A 51 21.70 -4.10 3.24
CA GLY A 51 21.94 -2.79 3.81
C GLY A 51 22.10 -2.80 5.32
N THR A 52 22.28 -1.61 5.88
CA THR A 52 22.03 -1.35 7.31
C THR A 52 20.82 -0.44 7.43
N VAL A 53 19.94 -0.72 8.39
CA VAL A 53 18.76 0.13 8.62
C VAL A 53 19.26 1.45 9.22
N SER A 54 18.94 2.56 8.56
CA SER A 54 19.35 3.90 9.00
C SER A 54 18.23 4.65 9.72
N LYS A 55 16.97 4.34 9.36
CA LYS A 55 15.79 4.91 9.98
C LYS A 55 14.66 3.88 9.98
N PHE A 56 13.86 3.89 11.04
CA PHE A 56 12.64 3.08 11.11
C PHE A 56 11.61 3.80 11.99
N SER A 57 10.37 3.94 11.50
CA SER A 57 9.33 4.70 12.21
C SER A 57 7.93 4.20 11.88
N LYS A 58 7.05 4.11 12.87
CA LYS A 58 5.63 3.78 12.65
C LYS A 58 4.83 5.06 12.39
N ARG A 59 4.30 5.25 11.18
CA ARG A 59 3.55 6.46 10.78
C ARG A 59 2.41 6.14 9.80
N GLY A 60 1.61 7.15 9.48
CA GLY A 60 0.41 7.01 8.64
C GLY A 60 -0.79 7.81 9.16
N TYR A 61 -1.75 8.11 8.28
CA TYR A 61 -2.94 8.92 8.60
C TYR A 61 -4.07 8.07 9.20
N PHE A 62 -4.63 7.14 8.42
CA PHE A 62 -5.72 6.26 8.83
C PHE A 62 -5.23 4.87 9.22
N ILE A 63 -4.31 4.32 8.42
CA ILE A 63 -3.65 3.03 8.65
C ILE A 63 -2.20 3.35 8.97
N LYS A 64 -1.69 2.81 10.08
CA LYS A 64 -0.28 2.93 10.42
C LYS A 64 0.50 1.85 9.69
N THR A 65 1.69 2.18 9.25
CA THR A 65 2.67 1.29 8.65
C THR A 65 4.03 1.62 9.23
N TYR A 66 4.97 0.70 9.13
CA TYR A 66 6.36 0.96 9.49
C TYR A 66 7.11 1.39 8.25
N GLU A 67 7.72 2.57 8.31
CA GLU A 67 8.46 3.18 7.23
C GLU A 67 9.94 3.20 7.60
N GLY A 68 10.76 2.63 6.74
CA GLY A 68 12.19 2.44 6.96
C GLY A 68 13.05 2.96 5.82
N GLU A 69 14.30 3.21 6.14
CA GLU A 69 15.34 3.61 5.18
C GLU A 69 16.52 2.66 5.34
N LEU A 70 16.92 2.05 4.24
CA LEU A 70 18.03 1.11 4.14
C LEU A 70 19.22 1.78 3.47
N ASN A 71 20.36 1.84 4.16
CA ASN A 71 21.62 2.26 3.55
C ASN A 71 22.26 1.06 2.86
N VAL A 72 22.21 1.03 1.53
CA VAL A 72 22.80 -0.07 0.74
C VAL A 72 24.30 0.11 0.49
N GLY A 73 24.89 1.19 1.01
CA GLY A 73 26.29 1.54 0.87
C GLY A 73 26.51 2.71 -0.09
N ALA A 74 27.77 3.10 -0.24
CA ALA A 74 28.17 4.15 -1.17
C ALA A 74 28.32 3.58 -2.59
N GLN A 75 27.71 4.27 -3.56
CA GLN A 75 27.90 3.97 -4.98
C GLN A 75 28.41 5.24 -5.66
N GLY A 76 29.57 5.16 -6.33
CA GLY A 76 30.17 6.33 -6.99
C GLY A 76 31.68 6.17 -7.21
N GLN A 77 32.26 7.08 -8.01
CA GLN A 77 33.72 7.17 -8.17
C GLN A 77 34.35 7.88 -6.97
N VAL A 78 35.61 7.54 -6.67
CA VAL A 78 36.39 8.15 -5.58
C VAL A 78 36.40 9.68 -5.75
N GLY A 79 35.77 10.39 -4.82
CA GLY A 79 35.58 11.85 -4.85
C GLY A 79 34.12 12.32 -4.84
N ASN A 80 33.17 11.46 -5.22
CA ASN A 80 31.72 11.73 -5.16
C ASN A 80 30.96 10.49 -4.63
N MET A 81 31.30 10.05 -3.42
CA MET A 81 30.55 8.98 -2.75
C MET A 81 29.25 9.54 -2.19
N GLN A 82 28.11 9.12 -2.77
CA GLN A 82 26.80 9.34 -2.18
C GLN A 82 26.33 8.04 -1.51
N ASN A 83 25.82 8.18 -0.29
CA ASN A 83 25.10 7.10 0.37
C ASN A 83 23.85 6.79 -0.46
N ASN A 84 23.72 5.55 -0.91
CA ASN A 84 22.53 5.10 -1.57
C ASN A 84 21.53 4.66 -0.47
N LEU A 85 20.58 5.56 -0.19
CA LEU A 85 19.50 5.33 0.75
C LEU A 85 18.28 4.82 -0.02
N TRP A 86 17.65 3.77 0.50
CA TRP A 86 16.48 3.20 -0.10
C TRP A 86 15.34 3.09 0.90
N ASP A 87 14.24 3.76 0.58
CA ASP A 87 13.03 3.76 1.39
C ASP A 87 12.18 2.52 1.13
N PHE A 88 11.65 1.95 2.22
CA PHE A 88 10.76 0.80 2.19
C PHE A 88 9.64 0.92 3.22
N THR A 89 8.56 0.19 2.98
CA THR A 89 7.42 0.08 3.88
C THR A 89 7.31 -1.35 4.41
N VAL A 90 6.88 -1.52 5.65
CA VAL A 90 6.45 -2.79 6.24
C VAL A 90 5.02 -2.61 6.72
N ALA A 91 4.13 -3.54 6.34
CA ALA A 91 2.74 -3.48 6.76
C ALA A 91 2.62 -3.74 8.26
N ASP A 92 1.62 -3.15 8.91
CA ASP A 92 1.40 -3.34 10.35
C ASP A 92 1.11 -4.80 10.73
N ALA A 93 0.52 -5.55 9.80
CA ALA A 93 0.27 -6.98 9.94
C ALA A 93 1.56 -7.80 10.05
N ASP A 94 2.68 -7.31 9.51
CA ASP A 94 3.98 -7.99 9.48
C ASP A 94 4.85 -7.53 10.67
N ALA A 95 4.25 -7.51 11.86
CA ALA A 95 4.88 -6.98 13.07
C ALA A 95 6.20 -7.68 13.45
N ASP A 96 6.36 -8.95 13.09
CA ASP A 96 7.60 -9.70 13.37
C ASP A 96 8.76 -9.25 12.47
N VAL A 97 8.48 -8.93 11.20
CA VAL A 97 9.45 -8.30 10.30
C VAL A 97 9.88 -6.95 10.85
N ALA A 98 8.93 -6.15 11.35
CA ALA A 98 9.20 -4.86 11.95
C ALA A 98 10.08 -4.97 13.21
N LYS A 99 9.88 -5.99 14.05
CA LYS A 99 10.75 -6.24 15.22
C LYS A 99 12.18 -6.56 14.81
N VAL A 100 12.37 -7.45 13.83
CA VAL A 100 13.71 -7.81 13.34
C VAL A 100 14.44 -6.58 12.77
N LEU A 101 13.73 -5.73 12.02
CA LEU A 101 14.29 -4.48 11.50
C LEU A 101 14.64 -3.48 12.60
N GLN A 102 13.80 -3.37 13.63
CA GLN A 102 14.06 -2.52 14.80
C GLN A 102 15.32 -2.99 15.54
N ASP A 103 15.48 -4.31 15.73
CA ASP A 103 16.68 -4.88 16.36
C ASP A 103 17.93 -4.68 15.48
N ALA A 104 17.81 -4.83 14.16
CA ALA A 104 18.88 -4.55 13.21
C ALA A 104 19.32 -3.07 13.25
N LEU A 105 18.36 -2.14 13.37
CA LEU A 105 18.63 -0.71 13.54
C LEU A 105 19.40 -0.43 14.83
N LEU A 106 18.98 -1.02 15.96
CA LEU A 106 19.63 -0.82 17.26
C LEU A 106 21.03 -1.42 17.33
N THR A 107 21.23 -2.57 16.68
CA THR A 107 22.51 -3.29 16.68
C THR A 107 23.47 -2.82 15.58
N GLY A 108 22.98 -2.09 14.59
CA GLY A 108 23.75 -1.69 13.41
C GLY A 108 24.11 -2.87 12.50
N LYS A 109 23.46 -4.03 12.67
CA LYS A 109 23.73 -5.24 11.90
C LYS A 109 23.42 -5.03 10.42
N ARG A 110 24.25 -5.64 9.57
CA ARG A 110 23.98 -5.74 8.13
C ARG A 110 22.93 -6.82 7.90
N ILE A 111 21.88 -6.47 7.16
CA ILE A 111 20.75 -7.36 6.88
C ILE A 111 20.44 -7.39 5.39
N ARG A 112 19.75 -8.44 4.98
CA ARG A 112 19.14 -8.55 3.66
C ARG A 112 17.63 -8.51 3.79
N VAL A 113 17.00 -7.61 3.07
CA VAL A 113 15.54 -7.49 3.03
C VAL A 113 15.02 -8.01 1.71
N HIS A 114 13.94 -8.77 1.78
CA HIS A 114 13.15 -9.22 0.63
C HIS A 114 11.93 -8.33 0.53
N TYR A 115 11.67 -7.82 -0.66
CA TYR A 115 10.57 -6.90 -0.89
C TYR A 115 9.73 -7.30 -2.10
N GLU A 116 8.46 -6.95 -2.00
CA GLU A 116 7.49 -6.98 -3.08
C GLU A 116 7.16 -5.55 -3.49
N GLN A 117 7.36 -5.22 -4.75
CA GLN A 117 6.92 -3.97 -5.34
C GLN A 117 5.49 -4.12 -5.85
N ARG A 118 4.58 -3.35 -5.26
CA ARG A 118 3.14 -3.42 -5.58
C ARG A 118 2.80 -2.45 -6.71
N TYR A 119 1.95 -2.91 -7.64
CA TYR A 119 1.57 -2.12 -8.81
C TYR A 119 0.69 -0.90 -8.46
N LEU A 120 -0.21 -1.08 -7.50
CA LEU A 120 -1.10 -0.03 -7.01
C LEU A 120 -0.96 0.10 -5.50
N LYS A 121 -0.87 1.35 -5.06
CA LYS A 121 -0.80 1.68 -3.65
C LYS A 121 -1.46 3.04 -3.42
N PHE A 122 -2.37 3.09 -2.46
CA PHE A 122 -2.95 4.35 -2.02
C PHE A 122 -2.03 5.04 -1.00
N SER A 123 -2.09 6.38 -0.94
CA SER A 123 -1.23 7.20 -0.07
C SER A 123 -1.36 6.90 1.43
N TRP A 124 -2.39 6.18 1.86
CA TRP A 124 -2.60 5.78 3.26
C TRP A 124 -2.14 4.34 3.58
N MET A 125 -1.63 3.58 2.59
CA MET A 125 -1.22 2.18 2.76
C MET A 125 0.28 1.99 2.98
N GLY A 126 1.05 3.09 3.05
CA GLY A 126 2.50 3.09 3.18
C GLY A 126 3.09 4.39 2.64
N ASP A 127 4.40 4.58 2.73
CA ASP A 127 5.09 5.69 2.05
C ASP A 127 5.72 5.28 0.73
N THR A 128 6.10 4.02 0.56
CA THR A 128 6.63 3.50 -0.71
C THR A 128 5.77 2.37 -1.28
N GLU A 129 6.11 1.94 -2.49
CA GLU A 129 5.54 0.76 -3.16
C GLU A 129 6.31 -0.53 -2.82
N TYR A 130 7.43 -0.41 -2.12
CA TYR A 130 8.33 -1.50 -1.77
C TYR A 130 7.97 -2.03 -0.38
N PHE A 131 7.21 -3.11 -0.34
CA PHE A 131 6.80 -3.76 0.90
C PHE A 131 7.79 -4.85 1.27
N VAL A 132 8.53 -4.65 2.36
CA VAL A 132 9.43 -5.68 2.89
C VAL A 132 8.61 -6.75 3.60
N THR A 133 8.76 -7.99 3.14
CA THR A 133 8.00 -9.15 3.61
C THR A 133 8.86 -10.13 4.40
N LYS A 134 10.19 -10.09 4.22
CA LYS A 134 11.12 -10.96 4.94
C LYS A 134 12.48 -10.27 5.15
N VAL A 135 13.16 -10.65 6.22
CA VAL A 135 14.53 -10.22 6.53
C VAL A 135 15.38 -11.44 6.88
N ASP A 136 16.57 -11.50 6.29
CA ASP A 136 17.61 -12.47 6.60
C ASP A 136 18.89 -11.73 7.07
N GLU A 137 19.73 -12.38 7.88
CA GLU A 137 21.05 -11.84 8.19
C GLU A 137 21.92 -11.83 6.93
N ALA A 138 22.54 -10.69 6.62
CA ALA A 138 23.48 -10.59 5.52
C ALA A 138 24.88 -11.00 6.01
N PRO A 139 25.65 -11.77 5.21
CA PRO A 139 27.03 -12.10 5.52
C PRO A 139 27.95 -10.87 5.50
#